data_AF-A0A2K4FB05-F1
#
_entry.id   AF-A0A2K4FB05-F1
#
_cell.length_a   1.000
_cell.length_b   1.000
_cell.length_c   1.000
_cell.angle_alpha   90.00
_cell.angle_beta   90.00
_cell.angle_gamma   90.00
#
_symmetry.space_group_name_H-M   'P 1'
#
loop_
_entity.id
_entity.type
_entity.pdbx_description
1 polymer ?
#
loop_
_entity_poly.entity_id
_entity_poly.type
_entity_poly.pdbx_seq_one_letter_code
_entity_poly.pdbx_strand_id
1 'polypeptide(L)'
;MKEKSYEQELLYESVKIVTKKLSPNTEYSFNDLKNMAIKMPQFNNMDLSINEQREVGRRYSSWVKKCPQANVIIINRKSNRNLIYRKVSTNNISNPSKGGVR
;
A
#
# COMPACT_ATOMS: atom_id res chain seq x y z
N MET A 1 -4.12 22.24 -6.88
CA MET A 1 -3.45 20.96 -6.53
C MET A 1 -1.95 21.22 -6.59
N LYS A 2 -1.16 20.89 -5.56
CA LYS A 2 0.31 20.92 -5.69
C LYS A 2 0.71 19.96 -6.81
N GLU A 3 1.64 20.37 -7.67
CA GLU A 3 2.30 19.45 -8.61
C GLU A 3 2.80 18.25 -7.83
N LYS A 4 2.38 17.06 -8.27
CA LYS A 4 2.84 15.81 -7.69
C LYS A 4 4.26 15.59 -8.20
N SER A 5 5.23 15.38 -7.31
CA SER A 5 6.58 15.08 -7.75
C SER A 5 6.57 13.76 -8.54
N TYR A 6 7.40 13.70 -9.58
CA TYR A 6 7.53 12.51 -10.42
C TYR A 6 7.99 11.31 -9.58
N GLU A 7 8.90 11.53 -8.63
CA GLU A 7 9.39 10.48 -7.72
C GLU A 7 8.27 9.90 -6.84
N GLN A 8 7.40 10.76 -6.32
CA GLN A 8 6.26 10.33 -5.52
C GLN A 8 5.28 9.48 -6.33
N GLU A 9 4.97 9.90 -7.55
CA GLU A 9 4.02 9.16 -8.40
C GLU A 9 4.62 7.82 -8.86
N LEU A 10 5.91 7.80 -9.21
CA LEU A 10 6.60 6.57 -9.59
C LEU A 10 6.61 5.56 -8.42
N LEU A 11 6.96 6.01 -7.21
CA LEU A 11 6.91 5.15 -6.03
C LEU A 11 5.49 4.67 -5.74
N TYR A 12 4.50 5.56 -5.84
CA TYR A 12 3.09 5.24 -5.60
C TYR A 12 2.55 4.17 -6.54
N GLU A 13 2.81 4.29 -7.84
CA GLU A 13 2.37 3.28 -8.81
C GLU A 13 3.17 1.97 -8.67
N SER A 14 4.47 2.06 -8.37
CA SER A 14 5.31 0.87 -8.17
C SER A 14 4.84 0.04 -6.97
N VAL A 15 4.53 0.67 -5.82
CA VAL A 15 4.00 -0.08 -4.66
C VAL A 15 2.65 -0.71 -4.94
N LYS A 16 1.77 -0.07 -5.75
CA LYS A 16 0.49 -0.66 -6.19
C LYS A 16 0.72 -1.88 -7.08
N ILE A 17 1.68 -1.82 -7.99
CA ILE A 17 2.05 -2.96 -8.85
C ILE A 17 2.56 -4.12 -8.00
N VAL A 18 3.49 -3.87 -7.06
CA VAL A 18 4.00 -4.91 -6.15
C VAL A 18 2.86 -5.51 -5.34
N THR A 19 1.96 -4.67 -4.80
CA THR A 19 0.77 -5.12 -4.05
C THR A 19 -0.13 -6.05 -4.85
N LYS A 20 -0.31 -5.79 -6.15
CA LYS A 20 -1.12 -6.64 -7.03
C LYS A 20 -0.46 -7.99 -7.32
N LYS A 21 0.88 -8.05 -7.28
CA LYS A 21 1.67 -9.28 -7.50
C LYS A 21 1.82 -10.14 -6.25
N LEU A 22 1.50 -9.61 -5.06
CA LEU A 22 1.56 -10.40 -3.83
C LEU A 22 0.55 -11.54 -3.84
N SER A 23 0.97 -12.70 -3.32
CA SER A 23 0.09 -13.83 -3.11
C SER A 23 -1.01 -13.49 -2.10
N PRO A 24 -2.22 -14.08 -2.22
CA PRO A 24 -3.24 -13.98 -1.20
C PRO A 24 -2.72 -14.41 0.18
N ASN A 25 -3.26 -13.81 1.23
CA ASN A 25 -2.89 -14.01 2.63
C ASN A 25 -1.45 -13.57 3.01
N THR A 26 -0.68 -12.98 2.09
CA THR A 26 0.61 -12.38 2.44
C THR A 26 0.39 -11.14 3.30
N GLU A 27 1.07 -11.12 4.45
CA GLU A 27 1.16 -9.96 5.33
C GLU A 27 2.39 -9.12 5.00
N TYR A 28 2.23 -7.81 5.00
CA TYR A 28 3.29 -6.88 4.67
C TYR A 28 3.04 -5.52 5.28
N SER A 29 4.10 -4.74 5.45
CA SER A 29 4.01 -3.31 5.75
C SER A 29 4.26 -2.49 4.48
N PHE A 30 3.91 -1.20 4.53
CA PHE A 30 4.28 -0.27 3.45
C PHE A 30 5.81 -0.23 3.23
N ASN A 31 6.61 -0.39 4.29
CA ASN A 31 8.06 -0.37 4.18
C ASN A 31 8.58 -1.58 3.40
N ASP A 32 7.95 -2.74 3.54
CA ASP A 32 8.32 -3.95 2.79
C ASP A 32 8.04 -3.75 1.30
N LEU A 33 6.85 -3.23 0.96
CA LEU A 33 6.50 -2.88 -0.43
C LEU A 33 7.45 -1.85 -1.02
N LYS A 34 7.77 -0.81 -0.26
CA LYS A 34 8.70 0.23 -0.65
C LYS A 34 10.08 -0.37 -0.96
N ASN A 35 10.60 -1.21 -0.07
CA ASN A 35 11.89 -1.87 -0.25
C ASN A 35 11.91 -2.83 -1.44
N MET A 36 10.77 -3.41 -1.83
CA MET A 36 10.64 -4.18 -3.06
C MET A 36 10.56 -3.27 -4.30
N ALA A 37 9.82 -2.17 -4.22
CA ALA A 37 9.64 -1.23 -5.32
C ALA A 37 10.96 -0.55 -5.70
N ILE A 38 11.73 -0.05 -4.74
CA ILE A 38 13.01 0.65 -4.99
C ILE A 38 14.10 -0.24 -5.60
N LYS A 39 13.93 -1.58 -5.58
CA LYS A 39 14.82 -2.52 -6.27
C LYS A 39 14.54 -2.62 -7.78
N MET A 40 13.44 -2.01 -8.26
CA MET A 40 13.13 -1.99 -9.68
C MET A 40 14.10 -1.05 -10.43
N PRO A 41 14.47 -1.37 -11.68
CA PRO A 41 15.44 -0.57 -12.45
C PRO A 41 15.07 0.90 -12.59
N GLN A 42 13.78 1.22 -12.59
CA GLN A 42 13.24 2.58 -12.67
C GLN A 42 13.61 3.48 -11.47
N PHE A 43 14.12 2.92 -10.37
CA PHE A 43 14.62 3.66 -9.21
C PHE A 43 16.14 3.77 -9.17
N ASN A 44 16.86 3.20 -10.14
CA ASN A 44 18.31 3.37 -10.23
C ASN A 44 18.62 4.87 -10.37
N ASN A 45 19.41 5.41 -9.44
CA ASN A 45 19.76 6.83 -9.35
C ASN A 45 18.61 7.79 -9.00
N MET A 46 17.47 7.29 -8.51
CA MET A 46 16.42 8.15 -7.96
C MET A 46 16.69 8.44 -6.49
N ASP A 47 16.82 9.72 -6.13
CA ASP A 47 16.84 10.14 -4.72
C ASP A 47 15.41 10.37 -4.24
N LEU A 48 14.99 9.57 -3.27
CA LEU A 48 13.64 9.59 -2.71
C LEU A 48 13.74 10.07 -1.27
N SER A 49 13.41 11.33 -1.05
CA SER A 49 13.49 11.92 0.27
C SER A 49 12.56 11.21 1.26
N ILE A 50 12.90 11.26 2.54
CA ILE A 50 12.07 10.68 3.61
C ILE A 50 10.65 11.26 3.59
N ASN A 51 10.50 12.54 3.23
CA ASN A 51 9.21 13.20 3.17
C ASN A 51 8.33 12.65 2.03
N GLU A 52 8.92 12.39 0.87
CA GLU A 52 8.22 11.78 -0.27
C GLU A 52 7.80 10.35 0.05
N GLN A 53 8.69 9.55 0.63
CA GLN A 53 8.35 8.19 1.07
C GLN A 53 7.19 8.19 2.08
N ARG A 54 7.18 9.15 3.02
CA ARG A 54 6.08 9.32 3.99
C ARG A 54 4.77 9.72 3.32
N GLU A 55 4.83 10.64 2.35
CA GLU A 55 3.64 11.08 1.62
C GLU A 55 3.04 9.95 0.78
N VAL A 56 3.87 9.17 0.08
CA VAL A 56 3.43 7.98 -0.63
C VAL A 56 2.82 6.96 0.32
N GLY A 57 3.39 6.77 1.51
CA GLY A 57 2.81 5.92 2.55
C GLY A 57 1.41 6.34 2.98
N ARG A 58 1.17 7.66 3.14
CA ARG A 58 -0.17 8.21 3.45
C ARG A 58 -1.14 7.98 2.30
N ARG A 59 -0.70 8.26 1.06
CA ARG A 59 -1.50 8.03 -0.16
C ARG A 59 -1.87 6.56 -0.32
N TYR A 60 -0.93 5.65 -0.08
CA TYR A 60 -1.14 4.21 -0.14
C TYR A 60 -2.16 3.75 0.89
N SER A 61 -2.04 4.19 2.15
CA SER A 61 -3.01 3.88 3.20
C SER A 61 -4.42 4.38 2.85
N SER A 62 -4.52 5.59 2.29
CA SER A 62 -5.79 6.15 1.80
C SER A 62 -6.37 5.33 0.65
N TRP A 63 -5.54 4.88 -0.29
CA TRP A 63 -5.96 4.02 -1.40
C TRP A 63 -6.51 2.67 -0.90
N VAL A 64 -5.82 1.99 0.01
CA VAL A 64 -6.31 0.72 0.59
C VAL A 64 -7.68 0.89 1.26
N LYS A 65 -7.90 2.00 1.98
CA LYS A 65 -9.18 2.26 2.67
C LYS A 65 -10.32 2.59 1.71
N LYS A 66 -10.02 3.26 0.59
CA LYS A 66 -11.04 3.80 -0.33
C LYS A 66 -11.27 2.93 -1.56
N CYS A 67 -10.36 2.01 -1.88
CA CYS A 67 -10.39 1.22 -3.10
C CYS A 67 -10.61 -0.28 -2.78
N PRO A 68 -11.84 -0.79 -2.90
CA PRO A 68 -12.14 -2.21 -2.68
C PRO A 68 -11.33 -3.13 -3.61
N GLN A 69 -11.05 -2.67 -4.83
CA GLN A 69 -10.27 -3.40 -5.84
C GLN A 69 -8.79 -3.62 -5.47
N ALA A 70 -8.30 -2.97 -4.40
CA ALA A 70 -6.97 -3.26 -3.88
C ALA A 70 -6.88 -4.73 -3.39
N ASN A 71 -8.00 -5.32 -2.94
CA ASN A 71 -8.06 -6.60 -2.24
C ASN A 71 -7.03 -6.65 -1.10
N VAL A 72 -7.00 -5.60 -0.28
CA VAL A 72 -6.08 -5.47 0.84
C VAL A 72 -6.89 -5.03 2.06
N ILE A 73 -6.64 -5.68 3.19
CA ILE A 73 -7.20 -5.29 4.47
C ILE A 73 -6.09 -4.84 5.42
N ILE A 74 -6.43 -3.99 6.38
CA ILE A 74 -5.53 -3.57 7.45
C ILE A 74 -5.78 -4.49 8.64
N ILE A 75 -4.78 -5.27 9.04
CA ILE A 75 -4.95 -6.31 10.07
C ILE A 75 -4.46 -5.87 11.46
N ASN A 76 -3.41 -5.04 11.55
CA ASN A 76 -2.91 -4.56 12.83
C ASN A 76 -1.97 -3.34 12.66
N ARG A 77 -1.56 -2.75 13.78
CA ARG A 77 -0.39 -1.88 13.89
C ARG A 77 0.73 -2.63 14.62
N LYS A 78 1.92 -2.73 14.01
CA LYS A 78 3.10 -3.24 14.72
C LYS A 78 3.47 -2.26 15.85
N SER A 79 4.12 -2.71 16.93
CA SER A 79 4.61 -1.84 18.02
C SER A 79 5.46 -0.66 17.51
N ASN A 80 6.05 -0.81 16.32
CA ASN A 80 6.86 0.17 15.61
C ASN A 80 6.02 1.22 14.85
N ARG A 81 4.72 1.34 15.12
CA ARG A 81 3.71 2.24 14.49
C ARG A 81 3.43 2.01 13.00
N ASN A 82 4.02 1.00 12.37
CA ASN A 82 3.73 0.66 10.98
C ASN A 82 2.42 -0.14 10.88
N LEU A 83 1.57 0.24 9.92
CA LEU A 83 0.38 -0.53 9.56
C LEU A 83 0.79 -1.84 8.90
N ILE A 84 0.16 -2.93 9.32
CA ILE A 84 0.27 -4.24 8.69
C ILE A 84 -0.97 -4.43 7.81
N TYR A 85 -0.69 -4.74 6.55
CA TYR A 85 -1.67 -5.03 5.52
C TYR A 85 -1.64 -6.52 5.23
N ARG A 86 -2.77 -7.09 4.83
CA ARG A 86 -2.86 -8.46 4.32
C ARG A 86 -3.51 -8.44 2.95
N LYS A 87 -2.90 -9.11 1.96
CA LYS A 87 -3.52 -9.34 0.67
C LYS A 87 -4.69 -10.32 0.83
N VAL A 88 -5.84 -9.98 0.27
CA VAL A 88 -7.03 -10.83 0.26
C VAL A 88 -7.20 -11.41 -1.14
N SER A 89 -7.64 -12.66 -1.22
CA SER A 89 -8.07 -13.25 -2.50
C SER A 89 -9.30 -12.52 -3.02
N THR A 90 -9.39 -12.32 -4.33
CA THR A 90 -10.57 -11.77 -5.02
C THR A 90 -11.86 -12.54 -4.67
N ASN A 91 -11.72 -13.81 -4.28
CA ASN A 91 -12.85 -14.69 -3.92
C ASN A 91 -13.36 -14.50 -2.48
N ASN A 92 -12.69 -13.65 -1.67
CA ASN A 92 -13.01 -13.43 -0.26
C ASN A 92 -13.51 -11.99 0.01
N ILE A 93 -14.05 -11.30 -0.99
CA ILE A 93 -14.92 -10.14 -0.72
C ILE A 93 -16.30 -10.68 -0.36
N SER A 94 -16.39 -11.42 0.75
CA SER A 94 -17.67 -11.50 1.46
C SER A 94 -17.96 -10.09 1.96
N ASN A 95 -19.14 -9.58 1.63
CA ASN A 95 -19.63 -8.27 2.05
C ASN A 95 -19.18 -7.94 3.48
N PRO A 96 -18.85 -6.68 3.80
CA PRO A 96 -18.96 -6.25 5.17
C PRO A 96 -20.43 -6.43 5.54
N SER A 97 -20.75 -7.52 6.25
CA SER A 97 -22.02 -7.66 6.92
C SER A 97 -22.06 -6.47 7.87
N LYS A 98 -22.80 -5.43 7.47
CA LYS A 98 -23.23 -4.38 8.39
C LYS A 98 -24.02 -5.13 9.45
N GLY A 99 -23.34 -5.47 10.55
CA GLY A 99 -23.99 -5.78 11.82
C GLY A 99 -24.77 -4.54 12.19
N GLY A 100 -26.01 -4.49 11.71
CA GLY A 100 -26.99 -3.51 12.11
C GLY A 100 -27.14 -3.64 13.61
N VAL A 101 -26.77 -2.57 14.29
CA VAL A 101 -27.19 -2.32 15.66
C VAL A 101 -28.72 -2.41 15.67
N ARG A 102 -29.26 -3.39 16.38
CA ARG A 102 -30.60 -3.38 16.93
C ARG A 102 -30.59 -4.12 18.25
#